data_AF-A0A164NUE8-F1
#
_entry.id   AF-A0A164NUE8-F1
#
_cell.length_a   1.000
_cell.length_b   1.000
_cell.length_c   1.000
_cell.angle_alpha   90.00
_cell.angle_beta   90.00
_cell.angle_gamma   90.00
#
_symmetry.space_group_name_H-M   'P 1'
#
loop_
_entity.id
_entity.type
_entity.pdbx_description
1 polymer ?
#
loop_
_entity_poly.entity_id
_entity_poly.type
_entity_poly.pdbx_seq_one_letter_code
_entity_poly.pdbx_strand_id
1 'polypeptide(L)'
;MARPERMKSALAGSSPVDPPEHAQQPPDTLLSVETVAQASPDNAKQKRSYYLYQSTVDDLLNAAEALSATPGAPRGPSDLVNAAIEEYLELLRNRFNDGAPFPQRTGPLARGPRIR
;
A
#
# COMPACT_ATOMS: atom_id res chain seq x y z
N MET A 1 -23.98 -25.28 37.22
CA MET A 1 -23.25 -24.07 37.63
C MET A 1 -23.90 -22.87 36.94
N ALA A 2 -24.43 -21.93 37.71
CA ALA A 2 -25.13 -20.74 37.22
C ALA A 2 -24.14 -19.59 36.99
N ARG A 3 -24.27 -18.88 35.86
CA ARG A 3 -23.47 -17.70 35.51
C ARG A 3 -24.11 -16.46 36.16
N PRO A 4 -23.43 -15.72 37.04
CA PRO A 4 -23.96 -14.45 37.52
C PRO A 4 -23.76 -13.32 36.50
N GLU A 5 -24.69 -12.37 36.55
CA GLU A 5 -25.00 -11.35 35.55
C GLU A 5 -24.08 -10.14 35.48
N ARG A 6 -24.27 -9.39 34.39
CA ARG A 6 -23.66 -8.12 33.98
C ARG A 6 -23.97 -6.99 34.96
N MET A 7 -22.95 -6.41 35.59
CA MET A 7 -23.09 -5.14 36.32
C MET A 7 -23.05 -3.95 35.35
N LYS A 8 -24.11 -3.14 35.39
CA LYS A 8 -24.22 -1.82 34.77
C LYS A 8 -23.58 -0.80 35.71
N SER A 9 -22.53 -0.13 35.28
CA SER A 9 -21.98 1.04 35.97
C SER A 9 -22.54 2.29 35.28
N ALA A 10 -23.35 3.05 36.01
CA ALA A 10 -23.75 4.40 35.64
C ALA A 10 -22.84 5.40 36.35
N LEU A 11 -22.28 6.38 35.63
CA LEU A 11 -22.03 7.71 36.21
C LEU A 11 -21.86 8.78 35.13
N ALA A 12 -22.94 9.54 34.96
CA ALA A 12 -23.07 10.97 34.70
C ALA A 12 -21.98 11.76 33.93
N GLY A 13 -22.45 12.43 32.88
CA GLY A 13 -21.92 13.69 32.36
C GLY A 13 -22.91 14.35 31.38
N SER A 14 -23.72 15.29 31.90
CA SER A 14 -24.34 16.50 31.32
C SER A 14 -24.17 16.77 29.80
N SER A 15 -25.09 17.34 29.01
CA SER A 15 -26.44 17.93 29.17
C SER A 15 -26.99 18.19 27.73
N PRO A 16 -28.32 18.22 27.47
CA PRO A 16 -28.87 18.53 26.15
C PRO A 16 -29.22 20.02 26.02
N VAL A 17 -28.85 20.65 24.91
CA VAL A 17 -29.43 21.93 24.46
C VAL A 17 -29.50 21.93 22.93
N ASP A 18 -30.68 21.64 22.39
CA ASP A 18 -31.18 22.25 21.14
C ASP A 18 -32.01 23.48 21.56
N PRO A 19 -32.02 24.62 20.82
CA PRO A 19 -32.98 24.78 19.69
C PRO A 19 -32.58 25.91 18.67
N PRO A 20 -33.45 26.46 17.80
CA PRO A 20 -34.54 25.90 16.97
C PRO A 20 -34.35 26.19 15.45
N GLU A 21 -35.13 25.51 14.60
CA GLU A 21 -35.38 25.90 13.20
C GLU A 21 -36.22 27.19 13.12
N HIS A 22 -35.77 28.16 12.30
CA HIS A 22 -36.52 28.75 11.17
C HIS A 22 -35.86 30.06 10.69
N ALA A 23 -35.45 30.09 9.42
CA ALA A 23 -35.94 31.04 8.40
C ALA A 23 -34.86 31.39 7.34
N GLN A 24 -35.30 31.24 6.09
CA GLN A 24 -34.89 31.96 4.86
C GLN A 24 -33.71 31.44 4.01
N GLN A 25 -34.07 31.20 2.75
CA GLN A 25 -33.33 30.68 1.59
C GLN A 25 -32.61 31.83 0.82
N PRO A 26 -31.93 31.59 -0.33
CA PRO A 26 -30.47 31.65 -0.58
C PRO A 26 -30.06 32.91 -1.41
N PRO A 27 -28.82 33.12 -1.93
CA PRO A 27 -28.28 32.35 -3.09
C PRO A 27 -26.75 32.17 -3.15
N ASP A 28 -26.34 31.25 -4.04
CA ASP A 28 -25.07 31.17 -4.79
C ASP A 28 -23.75 31.64 -4.15
N THR A 29 -22.85 30.71 -3.87
CA THR A 29 -21.43 30.91 -4.23
C THR A 29 -20.74 29.57 -4.50
N LEU A 30 -20.57 29.30 -5.79
CA LEU A 30 -19.44 28.62 -6.42
C LEU A 30 -18.99 27.27 -5.84
N LEU A 31 -19.42 26.24 -6.57
CA LEU A 31 -18.68 25.01 -6.86
C LEU A 31 -17.16 25.15 -6.61
N SER A 32 -16.73 24.81 -5.40
CA SER A 32 -15.40 24.25 -5.21
C SER A 32 -15.43 22.90 -5.89
N VAL A 33 -15.11 22.89 -7.19
CA VAL A 33 -14.51 21.74 -7.84
C VAL A 33 -13.21 21.51 -7.09
N GLU A 34 -13.32 20.78 -5.98
CA GLU A 34 -12.21 20.07 -5.40
C GLU A 34 -11.72 19.20 -6.54
N THR A 35 -10.66 19.69 -7.17
CA THR A 35 -9.88 18.91 -8.12
C THR A 35 -9.37 17.76 -7.28
N VAL A 36 -10.15 16.67 -7.29
CA VAL A 36 -9.64 15.35 -7.00
C VAL A 36 -8.54 15.18 -8.02
N ALA A 37 -7.32 15.58 -7.63
CA ALA A 37 -6.12 15.07 -8.23
C ALA A 37 -6.35 13.56 -8.16
N GLN A 38 -6.71 12.97 -9.31
CA GLN A 38 -6.77 11.53 -9.45
C GLN A 38 -5.38 11.08 -9.05
N ALA A 39 -5.25 10.62 -7.81
CA ALA A 39 -4.05 9.97 -7.36
C ALA A 39 -3.90 8.78 -8.30
N SER A 40 -3.01 8.92 -9.29
CA SER A 40 -2.68 7.82 -10.19
C SER A 40 -2.38 6.62 -9.27
N PRO A 41 -3.12 5.51 -9.40
CA PRO A 41 -2.93 4.35 -8.53
C PRO A 41 -1.53 3.73 -8.69
N ASP A 42 -0.74 4.21 -9.66
CA ASP A 42 0.60 3.74 -10.00
C ASP A 42 1.64 3.82 -8.88
N ASN A 43 1.41 4.60 -7.82
CA ASN A 43 2.32 4.66 -6.66
C ASN A 43 1.82 3.92 -5.42
N ALA A 44 0.71 3.17 -5.51
CA ALA A 44 0.19 2.42 -4.38
C ALA A 44 1.01 1.14 -4.14
N LYS A 45 1.63 1.02 -2.96
CA LYS A 45 2.33 -0.21 -2.56
C LYS A 45 1.36 -1.40 -2.52
N GLN A 46 1.59 -2.41 -3.35
CA GLN A 46 0.80 -3.64 -3.35
C GLN A 46 1.51 -4.74 -2.54
N LYS A 47 0.83 -5.31 -1.53
CA LYS A 47 1.35 -6.46 -0.80
C LYS A 47 1.34 -7.70 -1.71
N ARG A 48 2.52 -8.24 -2.00
CA ARG A 48 2.73 -9.52 -2.69
C ARG A 48 3.80 -10.32 -1.96
N SER A 49 3.68 -11.64 -2.01
CA SER A 49 4.65 -12.56 -1.41
C SER A 49 5.27 -13.42 -2.50
N TYR A 50 6.60 -13.48 -2.50
CA TYR A 50 7.41 -14.32 -3.37
C TYR A 50 8.29 -15.21 -2.50
N TYR A 51 8.64 -16.40 -3.00
CA TYR A 51 9.59 -17.26 -2.34
C TYR A 51 11.01 -16.86 -2.75
N LEU A 52 11.91 -16.81 -1.77
CA LEU A 52 13.34 -16.61 -1.94
C LEU A 52 14.07 -17.80 -1.33
N TYR A 53 15.29 -18.07 -1.81
CA TYR A 53 16.16 -19.04 -1.15
C TYR A 53 16.60 -18.51 0.20
N GLN A 54 16.83 -19.41 1.16
CA GLN A 54 17.23 -19.05 2.51
C GLN A 54 18.52 -18.20 2.52
N SER A 55 19.55 -18.62 1.77
CA SER A 55 20.80 -17.86 1.65
C SER A 55 20.58 -16.44 1.13
N THR A 56 19.70 -16.27 0.12
CA THR A 56 19.34 -14.95 -0.41
C THR A 56 18.65 -14.08 0.63
N VAL A 57 17.82 -14.67 1.50
CA VAL A 57 17.18 -13.93 2.60
C VAL A 57 18.21 -13.48 3.61
N ASP A 58 19.14 -14.36 4.00
CA ASP A 58 20.19 -14.01 4.97
C ASP A 58 21.08 -12.88 4.44
N ASP A 59 21.53 -12.96 3.18
CA ASP A 59 22.32 -11.91 2.54
C ASP A 59 21.55 -10.58 2.44
N LEU A 60 20.25 -10.64 2.11
CA LEU A 60 19.39 -9.46 2.05
C LEU A 60 19.29 -8.76 3.41
N LEU A 61 19.13 -9.52 4.49
CA LEU A 61 19.03 -8.96 5.84
C LEU A 61 20.37 -8.34 6.28
N ASN A 62 21.48 -9.01 6.01
CA ASN A 62 22.82 -8.48 6.26
C ASN A 62 23.07 -7.18 5.50
N ALA A 63 22.69 -7.13 4.21
CA ALA A 63 22.82 -5.93 3.38
C ALA A 63 21.95 -4.78 3.91
N ALA A 64 20.70 -5.07 4.30
CA ALA A 64 19.81 -4.07 4.89
C ALA A 64 20.39 -3.47 6.18
N GLU A 65 20.97 -4.31 7.04
CA GLU A 65 21.63 -3.87 8.27
C GLU A 65 22.84 -2.98 7.96
N ALA A 66 23.73 -3.43 7.06
CA ALA A 66 24.94 -2.70 6.69
C ALA A 66 24.63 -1.33 6.03
N LEU A 67 23.56 -1.25 5.24
CA LEU A 67 23.17 -0.05 4.51
C LEU A 67 22.26 0.90 5.30
N SER A 68 21.73 0.47 6.45
CA SER A 68 20.75 1.22 7.23
C SER A 68 21.16 2.66 7.58
N ALA A 69 22.46 2.89 7.81
CA ALA A 69 23.02 4.19 8.14
C ALA A 69 23.53 4.99 6.92
N THR A 70 23.51 4.41 5.71
CA THR A 70 24.06 5.04 4.51
C THR A 70 23.05 6.01 3.89
N PRO A 71 23.35 7.32 3.82
CA PRO A 71 22.45 8.28 3.20
C PRO A 71 22.23 7.95 1.72
N GLY A 72 20.96 7.88 1.30
CA GLY A 72 20.59 7.57 -0.08
C GLY A 72 20.52 6.07 -0.42
N ALA A 73 20.93 5.17 0.48
CA ALA A 73 20.76 3.74 0.29
C ALA A 73 19.33 3.29 0.63
N PRO A 74 18.87 2.15 0.06
CA PRO A 74 17.60 1.53 0.45
C PRO A 74 17.58 1.21 1.96
N ARG A 75 16.51 1.61 2.65
CA ARG A 75 16.47 1.63 4.12
C ARG A 75 16.07 0.30 4.76
N GLY A 76 15.73 -0.71 3.96
CA GLY A 76 15.34 -2.00 4.48
C GLY A 76 15.12 -3.06 3.42
N PRO A 77 14.78 -4.29 3.84
CA PRO A 77 14.68 -5.45 2.95
C PRO A 77 13.66 -5.25 1.83
N SER A 78 12.52 -4.61 2.12
CA SER A 78 11.50 -4.36 1.10
C SER A 78 11.95 -3.38 0.02
N ASP A 79 12.67 -2.31 0.40
CA ASP A 79 13.17 -1.32 -0.55
C ASP A 79 14.30 -1.91 -1.41
N LEU A 80 15.18 -2.73 -0.79
CA LEU A 80 16.22 -3.47 -1.50
C LEU A 80 15.61 -4.44 -2.54
N VAL A 81 14.60 -5.21 -2.15
CA VAL A 81 13.92 -6.13 -3.06
C VAL A 81 13.23 -5.36 -4.18
N ASN A 82 12.61 -4.22 -3.89
CA ASN A 82 11.98 -3.40 -4.92
C ASN A 82 13.00 -2.87 -5.93
N ALA A 83 14.10 -2.28 -5.47
CA ALA A 83 15.18 -1.78 -6.33
C ALA A 83 15.78 -2.90 -7.20
N ALA A 84 16.08 -4.05 -6.59
CA ALA A 84 16.63 -5.20 -7.33
C ALA A 84 15.67 -5.72 -8.41
N ILE A 85 14.36 -5.72 -8.16
CA ILE A 85 13.35 -6.11 -9.15
C ILE A 85 13.26 -5.07 -10.27
N GLU A 86 13.26 -3.78 -9.94
CA GLU A 86 13.18 -2.69 -10.92
C GLU A 86 14.38 -2.70 -11.86
N GLU A 87 15.60 -2.80 -11.33
CA GLU A 87 16.84 -2.90 -12.11
C GLU A 87 16.82 -4.13 -13.02
N TYR A 88 16.39 -5.28 -12.51
CA TYR A 88 16.32 -6.49 -13.32
C TYR A 88 15.24 -6.40 -14.40
N LEU A 89 14.09 -5.79 -14.13
CA LEU A 89 13.06 -5.56 -15.14
C LEU A 89 13.53 -4.61 -16.24
N GLU A 90 14.31 -3.58 -15.91
CA GLU A 90 14.93 -2.71 -16.91
C GLU A 90 15.90 -3.49 -17.81
N LEU A 91 16.77 -4.31 -17.23
CA LEU A 91 17.65 -5.20 -17.98
C LEU A 91 16.85 -6.11 -18.93
N LEU A 92 15.76 -6.71 -18.43
CA LEU A 92 14.91 -7.59 -19.23
C LEU A 92 14.19 -6.84 -20.36
N ARG A 93 13.73 -5.60 -20.14
CA ARG A 93 13.12 -4.78 -21.20
C ARG A 93 14.12 -4.49 -22.31
N ASN A 94 15.32 -4.07 -21.94
CA ASN A 94 16.39 -3.78 -22.89
C ASN A 94 16.82 -5.03 -23.68
N ARG A 95 16.82 -6.19 -23.03
CA ARG A 95 17.28 -7.45 -23.64
C ARG A 95 16.23 -8.18 -24.48
N PHE A 96 14.96 -8.12 -24.08
CA PHE A 96 13.91 -8.97 -24.63
C PHE A 96 12.71 -8.21 -25.20
N ASN A 97 12.74 -6.87 -25.16
CA ASN A 97 11.62 -6.05 -25.60
C ASN A 97 12.07 -4.69 -26.17
N ASP A 98 13.28 -4.61 -26.74
CA ASP A 98 13.83 -3.42 -27.39
C ASP A 98 13.79 -2.14 -26.52
N GLY A 99 13.90 -2.31 -25.20
CA GLY A 99 13.78 -1.22 -24.22
C GLY A 99 12.35 -0.74 -23.98
N ALA A 100 11.35 -1.24 -24.72
CA ALA A 100 9.95 -0.95 -24.49
C ALA A 100 9.42 -1.65 -23.21
N PRO A 101 8.36 -1.12 -22.57
CA PRO A 101 7.68 -1.79 -21.48
C PRO A 101 7.02 -3.11 -21.92
N PHE A 102 7.03 -4.12 -21.04
CA PHE A 102 6.32 -5.37 -21.30
C PHE A 102 4.79 -5.14 -21.37
N PRO A 103 4.07 -5.85 -22.25
CA PRO A 103 2.62 -5.69 -22.39
C PRO A 103 1.88 -6.06 -21.10
N GLN A 104 0.80 -5.33 -20.81
CA GLN A 104 -0.04 -5.60 -19.64
C GLN A 104 -0.71 -6.97 -19.77
N ARG A 105 -0.67 -7.76 -18.69
CA ARG A 105 -1.28 -9.10 -18.68
C ARG A 105 -2.82 -8.98 -18.68
N THR A 106 -3.48 -9.68 -19.58
CA THR A 106 -4.95 -9.67 -19.76
C THR A 106 -5.71 -10.74 -18.96
N GLY A 107 -5.00 -11.57 -18.17
CA GLY A 107 -5.58 -12.69 -17.43
C GLY A 107 -4.71 -13.23 -16.29
N PRO A 108 -5.04 -14.39 -15.70
CA PRO A 108 -4.20 -15.04 -14.69
C PRO A 108 -2.84 -15.45 -15.28
N LEU A 109 -1.82 -15.56 -14.43
CA LEU A 109 -0.49 -15.97 -14.86
C LEU A 109 -0.53 -17.43 -15.34
N ALA A 110 -0.38 -17.64 -16.65
CA ALA A 110 -0.25 -18.97 -17.22
C ALA A 110 1.04 -19.60 -16.67
N ARG A 111 0.92 -20.75 -16.00
CA ARG A 111 2.08 -21.53 -15.60
C ARG A 111 2.57 -22.27 -16.84
N GLY A 112 3.77 -21.95 -17.30
CA GLY A 112 4.42 -22.68 -18.39
C GLY A 112 4.63 -24.16 -18.03
N PRO A 113 5.02 -25.00 -19.00
CA PRO A 113 5.32 -26.40 -18.76
C PRO A 113 6.32 -26.53 -17.61
N ARG A 114 5.97 -27.30 -16.57
CA ARG A 114 6.92 -27.66 -15.53
C ARG A 114 7.88 -28.68 -16.12
N ILE A 115 9.07 -28.24 -16.51
CA ILE A 115 10.17 -29.14 -16.85
C ILE A 115 10.45 -29.95 -15.57
N ARG A 116 10.32 -31.27 -15.65
CA ARG A 116 10.63 -32.23 -14.58
C ARG A 116 12.01 -32.81 -14.82
#